data_AF-A0A2N2PIP8-F1
#
_entry.id   AF-A0A2N2PIP8-F1
#
_cell.length_a   1.000
_cell.length_b   1.000
_cell.length_c   1.000
_cell.angle_alpha   90.00
_cell.angle_beta   90.00
_cell.angle_gamma   90.00
#
_symmetry.space_group_name_H-M   'P 1'
#
loop_
_entity.id
_entity.type
_entity.pdbx_description
1 polymer ?
#
loop_
_entity_poly.entity_id
_entity_poly.type
_entity_poly.pdbx_seq_one_letter_code
_entity_poly.pdbx_strand_id
1 'polypeptide(L)' 'MGKNYFTERQLGELEKNPYIQKVSDKSITYGKAFKEKFIEEYQSGKSPREILADMGLDTIRY' A
#
# COMPACT_ATOMS: atom_id res chain seq x y z
N MET A 1 -20.38 -12.38 -4.19
CA MET A 1 -19.62 -11.73 -3.09
C MET A 1 -18.17 -11.62 -3.55
N GLY A 2 -17.85 -10.50 -4.21
CA GLY A 2 -16.57 -10.27 -4.87
C GLY A 2 -15.46 -10.17 -3.84
N LYS A 3 -14.52 -11.10 -3.89
CA LYS A 3 -13.33 -11.04 -3.07
C LYS A 3 -12.41 -10.02 -3.73
N ASN A 4 -12.26 -8.85 -3.11
CA ASN A 4 -11.28 -7.82 -3.47
C ASN A 4 -9.86 -8.34 -3.19
N TYR A 5 -9.43 -9.32 -3.98
CA TYR A 5 -8.05 -9.76 -4.00
C TYR A 5 -7.23 -8.75 -4.79
N PHE A 6 -6.02 -8.46 -4.31
CA PHE A 6 -5.06 -7.70 -5.09
C PHE A 6 -4.73 -8.53 -6.34
N THR A 7 -4.91 -7.93 -7.52
CA THR A 7 -4.53 -8.58 -8.77
C THR A 7 -3.02 -8.81 -8.83
N GLU A 8 -2.55 -9.80 -9.58
CA GLU A 8 -1.11 -10.07 -9.75
C GLU A 8 -0.33 -8.82 -10.19
N ARG A 9 -0.97 -7.93 -10.97
CA ARG A 9 -0.39 -6.63 -11.35
C ARG A 9 -0.22 -5.71 -10.14
N GLN A 10 -1.24 -5.58 -9.29
CA GLN A 10 -1.13 -4.87 -8.02
C GLN A 10 -0.04 -5.49 -7.14
N LEU A 11 -0.04 -6.81 -6.96
CA LEU A 11 0.96 -7.51 -6.17
C LEU A 11 2.38 -7.27 -6.69
N GLY A 12 2.61 -7.30 -8.01
CA GLY A 12 3.92 -7.03 -8.60
C GLY A 12 4.39 -5.58 -8.42
N GLU A 13 3.49 -4.60 -8.49
CA GLU A 13 3.82 -3.19 -8.23
C GLU A 13 4.08 -2.96 -6.73
N LEU A 14 3.34 -3.65 -5.87
CA LEU A 14 3.52 -3.63 -4.43
C LEU A 14 4.83 -4.32 -4.02
N GLU A 15 5.18 -5.45 -4.62
CA GLU A 15 6.40 -6.21 -4.32
C GLU A 15 7.67 -5.49 -4.75
N LYS A 16 7.60 -4.69 -5.82
CA LYS A 16 8.71 -3.81 -6.22
C LYS A 16 8.97 -2.67 -5.25
N ASN A 17 8.03 -2.39 -4.34
CA ASN A 17 8.12 -1.26 -3.46
C ASN A 17 8.94 -1.62 -2.20
N PRO A 18 10.07 -0.95 -1.92
CA PRO A 18 10.95 -1.28 -0.79
C PRO A 18 10.28 -1.13 0.59
N TYR A 19 9.12 -0.47 0.64
CA TYR A 19 8.36 -0.29 1.87
C TYR A 19 7.45 -1.50 2.21
N ILE A 20 7.30 -2.44 1.28
CA ILE A 20 6.43 -3.60 1.45
C ILE A 20 7.25 -4.80 1.89
N GLN A 21 6.86 -5.38 3.02
CA GLN A 21 7.56 -6.51 3.60
C GLN A 21 7.07 -7.84 3.03
N LYS A 22 5.76 -7.93 2.77
CA LYS A 22 5.16 -9.12 2.14
C LYS A 22 3.83 -8.75 1.49
N VAL A 23 3.61 -9.23 0.27
CA VAL A 23 2.30 -9.15 -0.39
C VAL A 23 1.68 -10.53 -0.51
N SER A 24 0.36 -10.59 -0.46
CA SER A 24 -0.43 -11.81 -0.69
C SER A 24 -1.76 -11.40 -1.31
N ASP A 25 -2.40 -12.33 -2.02
CA ASP A 25 -3.68 -12.09 -2.72
C ASP A 25 -4.74 -11.46 -1.80
N LYS A 26 -4.69 -11.83 -0.51
CA LYS A 26 -5.61 -11.40 0.54
C LYS A 26 -5.16 -10.21 1.38
N SER A 27 -3.85 -9.98 1.50
CA SER A 27 -3.31 -9.10 2.52
C SER A 27 -1.95 -8.52 2.13
N ILE A 28 -1.73 -7.25 2.44
CA ILE A 28 -0.44 -6.58 2.31
C ILE A 28 0.15 -6.40 3.71
N THR A 29 1.35 -6.92 3.91
CA THR A 29 2.17 -6.68 5.10
C THR A 29 3.14 -5.56 4.80
N TYR A 30 2.79 -4.37 5.28
CA TYR A 30 3.67 -3.21 5.23
C TYR A 30 4.81 -3.36 6.24
N GLY A 31 6.03 -3.00 5.81
CA GLY A 31 7.18 -2.96 6.69
C GLY A 31 7.05 -1.86 7.75
N LYS A 32 7.86 -1.95 8.81
CA LYS A 32 7.87 -0.93 9.87
C LYS A 32 8.18 0.47 9.32
N ALA A 33 9.11 0.55 8.36
CA ALA A 33 9.48 1.80 7.69
C ALA A 33 8.30 2.45 6.95
N PHE A 34 7.44 1.65 6.31
CA PHE A 34 6.22 2.16 5.68
C PHE A 34 5.27 2.73 6.72
N LYS A 35 5.03 2.00 7.82
CA LYS A 35 4.11 2.45 8.87
C LYS A 35 4.56 3.75 9.49
N GLU A 36 5.85 3.92 9.75
CA GLU A 36 6.41 5.18 10.26
C GLU A 36 6.16 6.33 9.29
N LYS A 37 6.56 6.19 8.03
CA LYS A 37 6.31 7.17 6.96
C LYS A 37 4.82 7.49 6.79
N PHE A 38 3.98 6.47 6.82
CA PHE A 38 2.53 6.60 6.67
C PHE A 38 1.92 7.37 7.84
N ILE A 39 2.30 7.05 9.07
CA ILE A 39 1.82 7.75 10.27
C ILE A 39 2.31 9.20 10.26
N GLU A 40 3.55 9.45 9.87
CA GLU A 40 4.13 10.80 9.80
C GLU A 40 3.37 11.68 8.79
N GLU A 41 3.14 11.19 7.57
CA GLU A 41 2.38 11.90 6.55
C GLU A 41 0.89 12.04 6.93
N TYR A 42 0.31 11.02 7.54
CA TYR A 42 -1.08 11.05 8.00
C TYR A 42 -1.28 12.05 9.14
N GLN A 43 -0.31 12.15 10.06
CA GLN A 43 -0.28 13.19 11.09
C GLN A 43 -0.02 14.58 10.51
N SER A 44 0.70 14.67 9.38
CA SER A 44 0.87 15.91 8.61
C SER A 44 -0.45 16.44 8.01
N GLY A 45 -1.52 15.64 8.04
CA GLY A 45 -2.84 16.00 7.54
C GLY A 45 -3.11 15.50 6.11
N LYS A 46 -2.21 14.70 5.54
CA LYS A 46 -2.43 14.07 4.23
C LYS A 46 -3.43 12.93 4.36
N SER A 47 -4.30 12.82 3.36
CA SER A 47 -5.24 11.69 3.34
C SER A 47 -4.48 10.39 3.08
N PRO A 48 -4.90 9.26 3.67
CA PRO A 48 -4.24 7.97 3.47
C PRO A 48 -4.16 7.59 1.99
N ARG A 49 -5.10 8.06 1.18
CA ARG A 49 -5.11 7.92 -0.28
C ARG A 49 -4.00 8.72 -0.97
N GLU A 50 -3.70 9.94 -0.51
CA GLU A 50 -2.62 10.77 -1.05
C GLU A 50 -1.25 10.18 -0.68
N ILE A 51 -1.12 9.69 0.55
CA ILE A 51 0.09 9.03 1.03
C ILE A 51 0.37 7.77 0.22
N LEU A 52 -0.67 6.97 -0.04
CA LEU A 52 -0.57 5.81 -0.91
C LEU A 52 -0.18 6.23 -2.33
N ALA A 53 -0.80 7.26 -2.90
CA ALA A 53 -0.45 7.76 -4.23
C ALA A 53 1.00 8.27 -4.32
N ASP A 54 1.45 9.03 -3.32
CA ASP A 54 2.82 9.56 -3.20
C ASP A 54 3.85 8.42 -3.09
N MET A 55 3.48 7.34 -2.39
CA MET A 55 4.30 6.13 -2.27
C MET A 55 4.18 5.18 -3.47
N GLY A 56 3.45 5.55 -4.53
CA GLY A 56 3.28 4.73 -5.74
C GLY A 56 2.31 3.55 -5.56
N LEU A 57 1.45 3.61 -4.55
CA LEU A 57 0.45 2.61 -4.17
C LEU A 57 -0.96 2.97 -4.67
N ASP A 58 -1.07 3.83 -5.68
CA ASP A 58 -2.33 4.31 -6.31
C ASP A 58 -3.23 3.17 -6.83
N THR A 59 -2.68 1.96 -6.99
CA THR A 59 -3.37 0.86 -7.65
C THR A 59 -4.52 0.23 -6.85
N ILE A 60 -4.82 0.64 -5.61
CA ILE A 60 -6.00 0.15 -4.86
C ILE A 60 -7.29 0.87 -5.30
N ARG A 61 -7.70 0.70 -6.54
CA ARG A 61 -8.98 1.21 -7.05
C ARG A 61 -10.00 0.07 -7.05
N TYR A 62 -11.05 0.21 -6.23
CA TYR A 62 -12.22 -0.68 -6.16
C TYR A 62 -13.14 -0.46 -7.35
#